data_AF-A0AAW1UCZ0-F1
#
_entry.id   AF-A0AAW1UCZ0-F1
#
_cell.length_a   1.000
_cell.length_b   1.000
_cell.length_c   1.000
_cell.angle_alpha   90.00
_cell.angle_beta   90.00
_cell.angle_gamma   90.00
#
_symmetry.space_group_name_H-M   'P 1'
#
loop_
_entity.id
_entity.type
_entity.pdbx_description
1 polymer ?
#
loop_
_entity_poly.entity_id
_entity_poly.type
_entity_poly.pdbx_seq_one_letter_code
_entity_poly.pdbx_strand_id
1 'polypeptide(L)'
;MRSIGILYTAVQVVIVFGLNFLIVLKFRYLAHITSKVMQQLNYESVGKKYSHRLQGTDIVILNKPETEMITNKLEDLESFNHHLEEIIQDFNRALGLSVLIAVTSSLYTTMYYLYRLSTASDFSLTSNKRERLHYIIGLIGRSGKLLGYMLMGNQMLKNSQQPLEAIRKSRILNLPMVTQQQIQTLMLQWLDNKSYMSAGGIVNVGPWLLAPIVGNVITYLLVALQFNEVKHHH
;
A
#
# COMPACT_ATOMS: atom_id res chain seq x y z
N MET A 1 -10.34 -28.02 18.75
CA MET A 1 -9.20 -27.07 18.58
C MET A 1 -9.01 -26.56 17.14
N ARG A 2 -9.12 -27.39 16.08
CA ARG A 2 -8.96 -26.92 14.68
C ARG A 2 -9.92 -25.78 14.26
N SER A 3 -11.16 -25.80 14.76
CA SER A 3 -12.20 -24.82 14.40
C SER A 3 -11.89 -23.39 14.89
N ILE A 4 -11.28 -23.27 16.06
CA ILE A 4 -10.96 -21.96 16.69
C ILE A 4 -9.84 -21.24 15.91
N GLY A 5 -8.82 -21.99 15.47
CA GLY A 5 -7.70 -21.42 14.70
C GLY A 5 -8.12 -20.92 13.31
N ILE A 6 -9.08 -21.58 12.67
CA ILE A 6 -9.62 -21.16 11.37
C ILE A 6 -10.39 -19.84 11.52
N LEU A 7 -11.25 -19.76 12.55
CA LEU A 7 -12.03 -18.54 12.83
C LEU A 7 -11.12 -17.35 13.12
N TYR A 8 -10.11 -17.51 13.98
CA TYR A 8 -9.15 -16.46 14.29
C TYR A 8 -8.42 -15.94 13.03
N THR A 9 -7.96 -16.86 12.17
CA THR A 9 -7.25 -16.49 10.94
C THR A 9 -8.15 -15.74 9.96
N ALA A 10 -9.42 -16.15 9.85
CA ALA A 10 -10.40 -15.49 8.98
C ALA A 10 -10.73 -14.08 9.49
N VAL A 11 -10.99 -13.93 10.79
CA VAL A 11 -11.26 -12.64 11.43
C VAL A 11 -10.07 -11.69 11.27
N GLN A 12 -8.85 -12.18 11.49
CA GLN A 12 -7.64 -11.39 11.29
C GLN A 12 -7.51 -10.86 9.85
N VAL A 13 -7.76 -11.72 8.85
CA VAL A 13 -7.76 -11.31 7.45
C VAL A 13 -8.80 -10.23 7.20
N VAL A 14 -10.04 -10.40 7.68
CA VAL A 14 -11.11 -9.42 7.51
C VAL A 14 -10.74 -8.08 8.16
N ILE A 15 -10.20 -8.07 9.37
CA ILE A 15 -9.80 -6.84 10.08
C ILE A 15 -8.69 -6.11 9.32
N VAL A 16 -7.61 -6.82 8.96
CA VAL A 16 -6.48 -6.23 8.23
C VAL A 16 -6.94 -5.69 6.88
N PHE A 17 -7.78 -6.44 6.17
CA PHE A 17 -8.29 -6.04 4.86
C PHE A 17 -9.23 -4.83 4.96
N GLY A 18 -10.15 -4.83 5.92
CA GLY A 18 -11.10 -3.74 6.12
C GLY A 18 -10.42 -2.44 6.51
N LEU A 19 -9.47 -2.49 7.45
CA LEU A 19 -8.71 -1.31 7.87
C LEU A 19 -7.81 -0.78 6.73
N ASN A 20 -7.12 -1.66 6.00
CA ASN A 20 -6.32 -1.24 4.85
C ASN A 20 -7.20 -0.57 3.77
N PHE A 21 -8.39 -1.11 3.51
CA PHE A 21 -9.35 -0.52 2.59
C PHE A 21 -9.79 0.89 3.02
N LEU A 22 -10.06 1.10 4.32
CA LEU A 22 -10.40 2.42 4.86
C LEU A 22 -9.25 3.43 4.69
N ILE A 23 -8.01 3.02 4.95
CA ILE A 23 -6.82 3.86 4.74
C ILE A 23 -6.70 4.24 3.26
N VAL A 24 -6.87 3.29 2.35
CA VAL A 24 -6.85 3.53 0.90
C VAL A 24 -7.95 4.52 0.48
N LEU A 25 -9.16 4.39 1.03
CA LEU A 25 -10.24 5.35 0.78
C LEU A 25 -9.90 6.75 1.27
N LYS A 26 -9.25 6.87 2.45
CA LYS A 26 -8.81 8.16 3.00
C LYS A 26 -7.75 8.82 2.12
N PHE A 27 -6.81 8.08 1.56
CA PHE A 27 -5.85 8.61 0.59
C PHE A 27 -6.52 9.12 -0.69
N ARG A 28 -7.50 8.38 -1.22
CA ARG A 28 -8.26 8.83 -2.40
C ARG A 28 -9.05 10.09 -2.10
N TYR A 29 -9.65 10.16 -0.92
CA TYR A 29 -10.36 11.35 -0.46
C TYR A 29 -9.42 12.55 -0.33
N LEU A 30 -8.23 12.36 0.27
CA LEU A 30 -7.19 13.38 0.34
C LEU A 30 -6.81 13.88 -1.05
N ALA A 31 -6.52 12.97 -1.99
CA ALA A 31 -6.18 13.33 -3.37
C ALA A 31 -7.30 14.14 -4.06
N HIS A 32 -8.56 13.81 -3.78
CA HIS A 32 -9.72 14.56 -4.29
C HIS A 32 -9.82 15.97 -3.71
N ILE A 33 -9.63 16.14 -2.40
CA ILE A 33 -9.61 17.47 -1.76
C ILE A 33 -8.43 18.28 -2.32
N THR A 34 -7.23 17.69 -2.35
CA THR A 34 -6.04 18.34 -2.91
C THR A 34 -6.29 18.82 -4.33
N SER A 35 -6.90 17.99 -5.19
CA SER A 35 -7.24 18.39 -6.55
C SER A 35 -8.21 19.58 -6.58
N LYS A 36 -9.23 19.60 -5.72
CA LYS A 36 -10.18 20.72 -5.61
C LYS A 36 -9.50 22.01 -5.14
N VAL A 37 -8.65 21.92 -4.11
CA VAL A 37 -7.90 23.08 -3.60
C VAL A 37 -6.97 23.63 -4.69
N MET A 38 -6.26 22.76 -5.41
CA MET A 38 -5.40 23.18 -6.51
C MET A 38 -6.16 23.76 -7.70
N GLN A 39 -7.37 23.29 -8.00
CA GLN A 39 -8.24 23.88 -9.01
C GLN A 39 -8.73 25.28 -8.60
N GLN A 40 -9.10 25.47 -7.33
CA GLN A 40 -9.50 26.78 -6.80
C GLN A 40 -8.33 27.77 -6.89
N LEU A 41 -7.14 27.35 -6.48
CA LEU A 41 -5.91 28.13 -6.60
C LEU A 41 -5.61 28.57 -8.05
N ASN A 42 -5.81 27.68 -9.01
CA ASN A 42 -5.59 27.99 -10.42
C ASN A 42 -6.69 28.91 -11.00
N TYR A 43 -7.94 28.75 -10.58
CA TYR A 43 -9.02 29.64 -10.99
C TYR A 43 -8.82 31.06 -10.46
N GLU A 44 -8.39 31.20 -9.20
CA GLU A 44 -8.14 32.50 -8.57
C GLU A 44 -6.92 33.20 -9.20
N SER A 45 -5.86 32.46 -9.56
CA SER A 45 -4.69 33.03 -10.24
C SER A 45 -5.00 33.49 -11.67
N VAL A 46 -5.86 32.78 -12.39
CA VAL A 46 -6.26 33.13 -13.77
C VAL A 46 -7.36 34.19 -13.79
N GLY A 47 -8.37 34.10 -12.91
CA GLY A 47 -9.51 35.02 -12.83
C GLY A 47 -9.08 36.47 -12.53
N LYS A 48 -8.09 36.65 -11.65
CA LYS A 48 -7.51 37.98 -11.37
C LYS A 48 -6.71 38.57 -12.53
N LYS A 49 -6.17 37.72 -13.41
CA LYS A 49 -5.45 38.17 -14.61
C LYS A 49 -6.40 38.79 -15.66
N TYR A 50 -7.68 38.42 -15.64
CA TYR A 50 -8.70 38.97 -16.55
C TYR A 50 -9.46 40.15 -15.97
N SER A 51 -9.57 40.30 -14.64
CA SER A 51 -10.26 41.43 -14.03
C SER A 51 -9.47 42.75 -14.04
N HIS A 52 -8.15 42.71 -14.29
CA HIS A 52 -7.27 43.89 -14.21
C HIS A 52 -6.71 44.39 -15.56
N ARG A 53 -7.23 43.92 -16.70
CA ARG A 53 -6.89 44.51 -18.01
C ARG A 53 -7.64 45.80 -18.34
N LEU A 54 -8.33 46.38 -17.36
CA LEU A 54 -8.87 47.74 -17.39
C LEU A 54 -8.03 48.60 -16.44
N GLN A 55 -7.23 49.50 -17.02
CA GLN A 55 -6.52 50.62 -16.38
C GLN A 55 -5.16 50.33 -15.70
N GLY A 56 -4.12 50.23 -16.52
CA GLY A 56 -3.02 51.22 -16.51
C GLY A 56 -1.88 51.12 -15.47
N THR A 57 -2.00 50.37 -14.38
CA THR A 57 -0.88 50.22 -13.41
C THR A 57 -0.88 48.84 -12.78
N ASP A 58 0.13 48.03 -13.12
CA ASP A 58 0.31 46.65 -12.68
C ASP A 58 0.84 46.57 -11.24
N ILE A 59 -0.07 46.57 -10.25
CA ILE A 59 0.17 45.94 -8.95
C ILE A 59 -1.08 45.12 -8.62
N VAL A 60 -1.03 43.81 -8.88
CA VAL A 60 -2.07 42.88 -8.46
C VAL A 60 -1.90 42.60 -6.97
N ILE A 61 -2.55 43.41 -6.14
CA ILE A 61 -2.68 43.14 -4.70
C ILE A 61 -3.75 42.07 -4.56
N LEU A 62 -3.37 40.83 -4.26
CA LEU A 62 -4.33 39.87 -3.72
C LEU A 62 -4.86 40.45 -2.41
N ASN A 63 -6.19 40.59 -2.30
CA ASN A 63 -6.81 40.99 -1.04
C ASN A 63 -6.36 40.03 0.06
N LYS A 64 -5.75 40.58 1.12
CA LYS A 64 -5.27 39.88 2.32
C LYS A 64 -6.21 38.77 2.84
N PRO A 65 -7.56 38.92 2.89
CA PRO A 65 -8.45 37.86 3.37
C PRO A 65 -8.51 36.60 2.48
N GLU A 66 -8.26 36.71 1.17
CA GLU A 66 -8.29 35.54 0.28
C GLU A 66 -7.01 34.71 0.42
N THR A 67 -5.87 35.36 0.62
CA THR A 67 -4.59 34.68 0.91
C THR A 67 -4.68 33.87 2.20
N GLU A 68 -5.33 34.42 3.23
CA GLU A 68 -5.53 33.77 4.53
C GLU A 68 -6.48 32.55 4.43
N MET A 69 -7.54 32.63 3.62
CA MET A 69 -8.42 31.48 3.39
C MET A 69 -7.71 30.32 2.66
N ILE A 70 -6.81 30.65 1.72
CA ILE A 70 -6.03 29.67 0.97
C ILE A 70 -4.98 28.99 1.86
N THR A 71 -4.26 29.77 2.68
CA THR A 71 -3.27 29.23 3.62
C THR A 71 -3.94 28.27 4.60
N ASN A 72 -5.11 28.62 5.13
CA ASN A 72 -5.86 27.75 6.04
C ASN A 72 -6.24 26.41 5.38
N LYS A 73 -6.66 26.42 4.10
CA LYS A 73 -6.96 25.17 3.36
C LYS A 73 -5.74 24.30 3.10
N LEU A 74 -4.56 24.90 2.92
CA LEU A 74 -3.30 24.17 2.76
C LEU A 74 -2.85 23.57 4.09
N GLU A 75 -3.00 24.31 5.19
CA GLU A 75 -2.74 23.82 6.55
C GLU A 75 -3.69 22.67 6.92
N ASP A 76 -4.98 22.75 6.55
CA ASP A 76 -5.94 21.66 6.72
C ASP A 76 -5.51 20.38 5.97
N LEU A 77 -4.96 20.53 4.76
CA LEU A 77 -4.43 19.41 3.97
C LEU A 77 -3.18 18.79 4.61
N GLU A 78 -2.28 19.62 5.15
CA GLU A 78 -1.10 19.18 5.87
C GLU A 78 -1.49 18.41 7.13
N SER A 79 -2.37 18.99 7.95
CA SER A 79 -2.90 18.36 9.17
C SER A 79 -3.59 17.03 8.87
N PHE A 80 -4.41 16.96 7.82
CA PHE A 80 -5.07 15.72 7.42
C PHE A 80 -4.06 14.66 6.99
N ASN A 81 -3.02 15.03 6.24
CA ASN A 81 -1.97 14.10 5.87
C ASN A 81 -1.22 13.57 7.09
N HIS A 82 -0.83 14.45 8.02
CA HIS A 82 -0.14 14.05 9.24
C HIS A 82 -0.95 13.07 10.07
N HIS A 83 -2.25 13.35 10.26
CA HIS A 83 -3.14 12.44 10.98
C HIS A 83 -3.28 11.08 10.26
N LEU A 84 -3.28 11.06 8.94
CA LEU A 84 -3.33 9.83 8.16
C LEU A 84 -2.02 9.03 8.32
N GLU A 85 -0.87 9.69 8.35
CA GLU A 85 0.42 9.08 8.64
C GLU A 85 0.46 8.45 10.04
N GLU A 86 -0.06 9.13 11.06
CA GLU A 86 -0.20 8.58 12.43
C GLU A 86 -1.06 7.31 12.43
N ILE A 87 -2.23 7.34 11.78
CA ILE A 87 -3.10 6.16 11.64
C ILE A 87 -2.36 4.99 10.99
N ILE A 88 -1.52 5.27 9.99
CA ILE A 88 -0.73 4.23 9.32
C ILE A 88 0.35 3.67 10.23
N GLN A 89 1.03 4.52 11.00
CA GLN A 89 2.02 4.07 11.98
C GLN A 89 1.35 3.19 13.04
N ASP A 90 0.20 3.60 13.56
CA ASP A 90 -0.58 2.81 14.53
C ASP A 90 -1.08 1.51 13.93
N PHE A 91 -1.58 1.52 12.70
CA PHE A 91 -1.96 0.33 11.96
C PHE A 91 -0.78 -0.65 11.83
N ASN A 92 0.39 -0.16 11.42
CA ASN A 92 1.60 -0.96 11.28
C ASN A 92 2.09 -1.47 12.64
N ARG A 93 1.96 -0.70 13.72
CA ARG A 93 2.35 -1.10 15.08
C ARG A 93 1.41 -2.17 15.64
N ALA A 94 0.10 -2.00 15.48
CA ALA A 94 -0.91 -2.90 16.02
C ALA A 94 -0.99 -4.22 15.24
N LEU A 95 -0.96 -4.15 13.90
CA LEU A 95 -1.21 -5.28 13.02
C LEU A 95 0.03 -5.82 12.33
N GLY A 96 1.13 -5.07 12.30
CA GLY A 96 2.34 -5.47 11.57
C GLY A 96 2.91 -6.80 12.03
N LEU A 97 3.00 -7.06 13.34
CA LEU A 97 3.45 -8.36 13.86
C LEU A 97 2.50 -9.48 13.45
N SER A 98 1.19 -9.22 13.49
CA SER A 98 0.17 -10.19 13.10
C SER A 98 0.27 -10.54 11.61
N VAL A 99 0.54 -9.54 10.76
CA VAL A 99 0.76 -9.70 9.32
C VAL A 99 2.05 -10.46 9.08
N LEU A 100 3.12 -10.16 9.81
CA LEU A 100 4.38 -10.87 9.72
C LEU A 100 4.18 -12.37 9.99
N ILE A 101 3.56 -12.71 11.11
CA ILE A 101 3.25 -14.10 11.49
C ILE A 101 2.35 -14.77 10.43
N ALA A 102 1.36 -14.04 9.90
CA ALA A 102 0.47 -14.56 8.88
C ALA A 102 1.19 -14.85 7.55
N VAL A 103 2.12 -13.98 7.15
CA VAL A 103 2.95 -14.14 5.94
C VAL A 103 3.93 -15.28 6.12
N THR A 104 4.70 -15.30 7.21
CA THR A 104 5.70 -16.35 7.45
C THR A 104 5.07 -17.73 7.61
N SER A 105 3.98 -17.85 8.37
CA SER A 105 3.26 -19.13 8.51
C SER A 105 2.66 -19.61 7.19
N SER A 106 2.15 -18.71 6.36
CA SER A 106 1.60 -19.06 5.04
C SER A 106 2.70 -19.46 4.07
N LEU A 107 3.85 -18.79 4.11
CA LEU A 107 5.03 -19.16 3.32
C LEU A 107 5.54 -20.55 3.70
N TYR A 108 5.76 -20.81 4.99
CA TYR A 108 6.19 -22.12 5.49
C TYR A 108 5.23 -23.24 5.08
N THR A 109 3.93 -23.02 5.23
CA THR A 109 2.91 -24.01 4.84
C THR A 109 2.89 -24.23 3.31
N THR A 110 3.11 -23.16 2.53
CA THR A 110 3.21 -23.25 1.06
C THR A 110 4.40 -24.11 0.65
N MET A 111 5.57 -23.90 1.26
CA MET A 111 6.76 -24.72 1.03
C MET A 111 6.51 -26.19 1.40
N TYR A 112 5.88 -26.43 2.55
CA TYR A 112 5.52 -27.80 2.99
C TYR A 112 4.57 -28.50 2.01
N TYR A 113 3.51 -27.82 1.54
CA TYR A 113 2.57 -28.39 0.58
C TYR A 113 3.22 -28.63 -0.78
N LEU A 114 4.07 -27.72 -1.25
CA LEU A 114 4.84 -27.92 -2.48
C LEU A 114 5.77 -29.12 -2.38
N TYR A 115 6.50 -29.27 -1.28
CA TYR A 115 7.34 -30.43 -1.01
C TYR A 115 6.53 -31.74 -0.98
N ARG A 116 5.36 -31.74 -0.33
CA ARG A 116 4.49 -32.93 -0.30
C ARG A 116 3.94 -33.26 -1.68
N LEU A 117 3.61 -32.26 -2.49
CA LEU A 117 3.15 -32.48 -3.87
C LEU A 117 4.28 -32.98 -4.77
N SER A 118 5.50 -32.46 -4.62
CA SER A 118 6.66 -32.88 -5.42
C SER A 118 7.16 -34.27 -5.06
N THR A 119 7.05 -34.70 -3.81
CA THR A 119 7.41 -36.05 -3.36
C THR A 119 6.28 -37.07 -3.49
N ALA A 120 5.03 -36.62 -3.69
CA ALA A 120 3.89 -37.51 -3.86
C ALA A 120 3.88 -38.26 -5.22
N SER A 121 4.73 -37.91 -6.19
CA SER A 121 4.91 -38.69 -7.43
C SER A 121 5.60 -40.03 -7.17
N ASP A 122 6.44 -40.13 -6.13
CA ASP A 122 7.13 -41.38 -5.77
C ASP A 122 6.26 -42.33 -4.93
N PHE A 123 5.20 -41.81 -4.29
CA PHE A 123 4.19 -42.62 -3.60
C PHE A 123 3.10 -43.10 -4.57
N SER A 124 3.50 -43.83 -5.61
CA SER A 124 2.61 -44.25 -6.70
C SER A 124 1.65 -45.42 -6.39
N LEU A 125 1.53 -45.87 -5.13
CA LEU A 125 0.63 -46.99 -4.81
C LEU A 125 -0.38 -46.80 -3.66
N THR A 126 -0.32 -45.73 -2.87
CA THR A 126 -1.23 -45.61 -1.69
C THR A 126 -1.74 -44.21 -1.35
N SER A 127 -1.29 -43.14 -2.03
CA SER A 127 -1.76 -41.78 -1.68
C SER A 127 -3.21 -41.55 -2.12
N ASN A 128 -4.08 -41.35 -1.13
CA ASN A 128 -5.52 -41.14 -1.30
C ASN A 128 -5.77 -39.87 -2.12
N LYS A 129 -6.55 -39.94 -3.22
CA LYS A 129 -6.91 -38.77 -4.06
C LYS A 129 -7.39 -37.57 -3.24
N ARG A 130 -8.05 -37.84 -2.11
CA ARG A 130 -8.55 -36.84 -1.15
C ARG A 130 -7.43 -36.01 -0.50
N GLU A 131 -6.28 -36.62 -0.23
CA GLU A 131 -5.13 -35.98 0.40
C GLU A 131 -4.41 -35.04 -0.58
N ARG A 132 -4.21 -35.47 -1.83
CA ARG A 132 -3.70 -34.60 -2.89
C ARG A 132 -4.59 -33.38 -3.12
N LEU A 133 -5.91 -33.58 -3.17
CA LEU A 133 -6.87 -32.48 -3.30
C LEU A 133 -6.75 -31.50 -2.12
N HIS A 134 -6.61 -32.01 -0.89
CA HIS A 134 -6.42 -31.19 0.30
C HIS A 134 -5.18 -30.29 0.21
N TYR A 135 -4.05 -30.82 -0.27
CA TYR A 135 -2.83 -30.02 -0.45
C TYR A 135 -2.96 -28.97 -1.55
N ILE A 136 -3.59 -29.30 -2.68
CA ILE A 136 -3.81 -28.35 -3.78
C ILE A 136 -4.71 -27.20 -3.32
N ILE A 137 -5.85 -27.51 -2.69
CA ILE A 137 -6.78 -26.48 -2.18
C ILE A 137 -6.09 -25.64 -1.12
N GLY A 138 -5.34 -26.28 -0.21
CA GLY A 138 -4.56 -25.59 0.82
C GLY A 138 -3.52 -24.65 0.23
N LEU A 139 -2.81 -25.08 -0.82
CA LEU A 139 -1.82 -24.29 -1.53
C LEU A 139 -2.46 -23.05 -2.16
N ILE A 140 -3.55 -23.23 -2.93
CA ILE A 140 -4.28 -22.12 -3.56
C ILE A 140 -4.76 -21.11 -2.51
N GLY A 141 -5.34 -21.57 -1.41
CA GLY A 141 -5.81 -20.69 -0.34
C GLY A 141 -4.68 -19.88 0.31
N ARG A 142 -3.52 -20.49 0.54
CA ARG A 142 -2.36 -19.81 1.15
C ARG A 142 -1.66 -18.86 0.19
N SER A 143 -1.48 -19.25 -1.06
CA SER A 143 -0.96 -18.38 -2.12
C SER A 143 -1.88 -17.19 -2.35
N GLY A 144 -3.20 -17.41 -2.40
CA GLY A 144 -4.19 -16.34 -2.49
C GLY A 144 -4.10 -15.35 -1.33
N LYS A 145 -3.94 -15.84 -0.10
CA LYS A 145 -3.73 -14.98 1.09
C LYS A 145 -2.47 -14.13 0.98
N LEU A 146 -1.33 -14.72 0.58
CA LEU A 146 -0.07 -14.01 0.39
C LEU A 146 -0.19 -12.92 -0.70
N LEU A 147 -0.77 -13.27 -1.85
CA LEU A 147 -1.05 -12.32 -2.93
C LEU A 147 -1.96 -11.19 -2.46
N GLY A 148 -3.00 -11.49 -1.67
CA GLY A 148 -3.89 -10.50 -1.09
C GLY A 148 -3.15 -9.44 -0.27
N TYR A 149 -2.27 -9.87 0.65
CA TYR A 149 -1.45 -8.92 1.42
C TYR A 149 -0.52 -8.08 0.53
N MET A 150 0.11 -8.69 -0.48
CA MET A 150 0.99 -7.97 -1.41
C MET A 150 0.23 -6.93 -2.23
N LEU A 151 -0.96 -7.29 -2.74
CA LEU A 151 -1.82 -6.38 -3.48
C LEU A 151 -2.26 -5.20 -2.61
N MET A 152 -2.60 -5.46 -1.35
CA MET A 152 -2.96 -4.41 -0.39
C MET A 152 -1.82 -3.45 -0.11
N GLY A 153 -0.63 -3.99 0.17
CA GLY A 153 0.55 -3.18 0.37
C GLY A 153 0.90 -2.33 -0.85
N ASN A 154 0.76 -2.90 -2.05
CA ASN A 154 0.94 -2.16 -3.30
C ASN A 154 -0.12 -1.07 -3.51
N GLN A 155 -1.38 -1.35 -3.20
CA GLN A 155 -2.46 -0.38 -3.28
C GLN A 155 -2.21 0.77 -2.31
N MET A 156 -1.82 0.48 -1.08
CA MET A 156 -1.50 1.50 -0.09
C MET A 156 -0.38 2.43 -0.56
N LEU A 157 0.72 1.86 -1.08
CA LEU A 157 1.83 2.61 -1.67
C LEU A 157 1.40 3.46 -2.87
N LYS A 158 0.58 2.90 -3.77
CA LYS A 158 0.13 3.62 -4.97
C LYS A 158 -0.84 4.75 -4.61
N ASN A 159 -1.77 4.52 -3.69
CA ASN A 159 -2.74 5.53 -3.31
C ASN A 159 -2.12 6.63 -2.44
N SER A 160 -1.09 6.35 -1.64
CA SER A 160 -0.37 7.39 -0.87
C SER A 160 0.33 8.41 -1.76
N GLN A 161 0.65 8.06 -3.01
CA GLN A 161 1.25 8.97 -3.98
C GLN A 161 0.23 9.82 -4.75
N GLN A 162 -1.07 9.51 -4.69
CA GLN A 162 -2.09 10.23 -5.45
C GLN A 162 -2.24 11.71 -5.08
N PRO A 163 -2.18 12.12 -3.80
CA PRO A 163 -2.20 13.53 -3.44
C PRO A 163 -1.05 14.31 -4.10
N LEU A 164 0.16 13.74 -4.10
CA LEU A 164 1.31 14.34 -4.77
C LEU A 164 1.12 14.43 -6.29
N GLU A 165 0.57 13.39 -6.92
CA GLU A 165 0.23 13.43 -8.34
C GLU A 165 -0.82 14.51 -8.65
N ALA A 166 -1.79 14.74 -7.75
CA ALA A 166 -2.80 15.78 -7.91
C ALA A 166 -2.17 17.18 -7.93
N ILE A 167 -1.21 17.45 -7.03
CA ILE A 167 -0.44 18.71 -7.05
C ILE A 167 0.39 18.81 -8.34
N ARG A 168 1.12 17.76 -8.72
CA ARG A 168 1.96 17.79 -9.93
C ARG A 168 1.19 18.05 -11.21
N LYS A 169 -0.05 17.55 -11.30
CA LYS A 169 -0.94 17.76 -12.46
C LYS A 169 -1.49 19.19 -12.50
N SER A 170 -1.62 19.86 -11.36
CA SER A 170 -2.01 21.27 -11.36
C SER A 170 -0.87 22.14 -11.89
N ARG A 171 -1.09 22.77 -13.05
CA ARG A 171 -0.17 23.75 -13.62
C ARG A 171 -0.41 25.09 -12.93
N ILE A 172 0.30 25.31 -11.83
CA ILE A 172 0.14 26.51 -11.02
C ILE A 172 1.07 27.60 -11.58
N LEU A 173 0.47 28.65 -12.16
CA LEU A 173 1.19 29.82 -12.67
C LEU A 173 0.92 31.02 -11.74
N ASN A 174 1.98 31.74 -11.36
CA ASN A 174 1.93 33.04 -10.66
C ASN A 174 1.20 33.06 -9.30
N LEU A 175 1.57 32.17 -8.37
CA LEU A 175 1.14 32.28 -6.97
C LEU A 175 2.05 33.22 -6.14
N PRO A 176 1.55 33.77 -5.01
CA PRO A 176 2.39 34.44 -4.01
C PRO A 176 3.53 33.54 -3.52
N MET A 177 4.66 34.15 -3.19
CA MET A 177 5.85 33.42 -2.74
C MET A 177 5.57 32.53 -1.51
N VAL A 178 4.76 33.02 -0.56
CA VAL A 178 4.38 32.28 0.65
C VAL A 178 3.60 31.01 0.30
N THR A 179 2.60 31.11 -0.57
CA THR A 179 1.78 29.96 -1.01
C THR A 179 2.61 28.96 -1.82
N GLN A 180 3.54 29.44 -2.65
CA GLN A 180 4.48 28.56 -3.37
C GLN A 180 5.37 27.78 -2.42
N GLN A 181 5.92 28.44 -1.38
CA GLN A 181 6.74 27.79 -0.36
C GLN A 181 5.96 26.72 0.39
N GLN A 182 4.72 26.99 0.80
CA GLN A 182 3.86 26.00 1.46
C GLN A 182 3.58 24.78 0.57
N ILE A 183 3.25 25.00 -0.71
CA ILE A 183 3.04 23.89 -1.67
C ILE A 183 4.33 23.07 -1.84
N GLN A 184 5.49 23.73 -1.94
CA GLN A 184 6.78 23.02 -2.05
C GLN A 184 7.07 22.18 -0.80
N THR A 185 6.85 22.72 0.40
CA THR A 185 7.01 21.98 1.65
C THR A 185 6.09 20.77 1.70
N LEU A 186 4.80 20.93 1.37
CA LEU A 186 3.83 19.84 1.26
C LEU A 186 4.26 18.76 0.26
N MET A 187 4.75 19.18 -0.92
CA MET A 187 5.25 18.25 -1.93
C MET A 187 6.47 17.46 -1.45
N LEU A 188 7.39 18.10 -0.72
CA LEU A 188 8.57 17.46 -0.16
C LEU A 188 8.18 16.46 0.93
N GLN A 189 7.30 16.85 1.86
CA GLN A 189 6.76 15.96 2.90
C GLN A 189 6.13 14.71 2.27
N TRP A 190 5.27 14.87 1.26
CA TRP A 190 4.62 13.73 0.59
C TRP A 190 5.54 12.89 -0.30
N LEU A 191 6.63 13.48 -0.81
CA LEU A 191 7.62 12.73 -1.57
C LEU A 191 8.43 11.80 -0.65
N ASP A 192 8.80 12.32 0.53
CA ASP A 192 9.64 11.61 1.50
C ASP A 192 8.83 10.53 2.23
N ASN A 193 7.57 10.83 2.59
CA ASN A 193 6.70 9.95 3.38
C ASN A 193 5.87 8.99 2.51
N LYS A 194 6.54 8.15 1.71
CA LYS A 194 5.85 7.03 1.05
C LYS A 194 5.30 6.08 2.12
N SER A 195 3.97 5.97 2.21
CA SER A 195 3.36 5.11 3.20
C SER A 195 3.33 3.65 2.72
N TYR A 196 3.89 2.76 3.54
CA TYR A 196 3.93 1.32 3.29
C TYR A 196 3.13 0.56 4.34
N MET A 197 2.54 -0.55 3.92
CA MET A 197 2.12 -1.59 4.85
C MET A 197 3.37 -2.35 5.31
N SER A 198 3.67 -2.30 6.61
CA SER A 198 4.86 -2.93 7.17
C SER A 198 4.50 -4.11 8.07
N ALA A 199 5.16 -5.24 7.84
CA ALA A 199 5.11 -6.41 8.69
C ALA A 199 6.09 -6.23 9.86
N GLY A 200 5.64 -5.51 10.89
CA GLY A 200 6.37 -5.33 12.16
C GLY A 200 7.61 -4.44 12.05
N GLY A 201 7.65 -3.52 11.08
CA GLY A 201 8.82 -2.66 10.83
C GLY A 201 9.97 -3.38 10.11
N ILE A 202 9.88 -4.70 9.92
CA ILE A 202 10.96 -5.52 9.38
C ILE A 202 10.85 -5.62 7.86
N VAL A 203 9.63 -5.79 7.34
CA VAL A 203 9.43 -6.01 5.91
C VAL A 203 8.25 -5.20 5.37
N ASN A 204 8.48 -4.47 4.28
CA ASN A 204 7.41 -3.84 3.54
C ASN A 204 6.63 -4.91 2.78
N VAL A 205 5.35 -5.05 3.14
CA VAL A 205 4.42 -5.92 2.45
C VAL A 205 4.07 -5.21 1.16
N GLY A 206 4.52 -5.76 0.03
CA GLY A 206 4.32 -5.17 -1.29
C GLY A 206 4.83 -6.11 -2.38
N PRO A 207 4.82 -5.70 -3.66
CA PRO A 207 5.23 -6.55 -4.78
C PRO A 207 6.69 -7.01 -4.65
N TRP A 208 7.54 -6.22 -4.00
CA TRP A 208 8.94 -6.53 -3.73
C TRP A 208 9.13 -7.75 -2.83
N LEU A 209 8.10 -8.13 -2.06
CA LEU A 209 8.10 -9.35 -1.25
C LEU A 209 7.95 -10.62 -2.12
N LEU A 210 7.41 -10.52 -3.34
CA LEU A 210 7.22 -11.67 -4.23
C LEU A 210 8.54 -12.27 -4.68
N ALA A 211 9.50 -11.44 -5.09
CA ALA A 211 10.78 -11.91 -5.61
C ALA A 211 11.54 -12.83 -4.62
N PRO A 212 11.75 -12.44 -3.35
CA PRO A 212 12.41 -13.32 -2.38
C PRO A 212 11.54 -14.53 -1.99
N ILE A 213 10.21 -14.40 -1.95
CA ILE A 213 9.31 -15.54 -1.68
C ILE A 213 9.41 -16.59 -2.78
N VAL A 214 9.23 -16.18 -4.04
CA VAL A 214 9.30 -17.06 -5.20
C VAL A 214 10.69 -17.66 -5.33
N GLY A 215 11.74 -16.85 -5.17
CA GLY A 215 13.12 -17.33 -5.18
C GLY A 215 13.37 -18.41 -4.12
N ASN A 216 13.00 -18.15 -2.86
CA ASN A 216 13.17 -19.13 -1.78
C ASN A 216 12.37 -20.41 -2.00
N VAL A 217 11.15 -20.30 -2.53
CA VAL A 217 10.31 -21.46 -2.85
C VAL A 217 10.95 -22.31 -3.95
N ILE A 218 11.42 -21.69 -5.04
CA ILE A 218 12.10 -22.38 -6.14
C ILE A 218 13.38 -23.06 -5.62
N THR A 219 14.22 -22.34 -4.89
CA THR A 219 15.46 -22.88 -4.32
C THR A 219 15.17 -24.10 -3.43
N TYR A 220 14.17 -24.02 -2.55
CA TYR A 220 13.83 -25.13 -1.67
C TYR A 220 13.30 -26.35 -2.45
N LEU A 221 12.50 -26.12 -3.49
CA LEU A 221 12.03 -27.20 -4.37
C LEU A 221 13.19 -27.88 -5.11
N LEU A 222 14.11 -27.10 -5.68
CA LEU A 222 15.28 -27.63 -6.38
C LEU A 222 16.17 -28.46 -5.46
N VAL A 223 16.44 -27.95 -4.26
CA VAL A 223 17.22 -28.68 -3.24
C VAL A 223 16.49 -29.98 -2.85
N ALA A 224 15.17 -29.92 -2.63
CA ALA A 224 14.40 -31.11 -2.29
C ALA A 224 14.41 -32.17 -3.40
N LEU A 225 14.37 -31.77 -4.68
CA LEU A 225 14.46 -32.68 -5.82
C LEU A 225 15.83 -33.36 -5.89
N GLN A 226 16.92 -32.60 -5.71
CA GLN A 226 18.28 -33.17 -5.71
C GLN A 226 18.46 -34.27 -4.66
N PHE A 227 17.96 -34.06 -3.44
CA PHE A 227 18.04 -35.08 -2.38
C PHE A 227 17.14 -36.29 -2.64
N ASN A 228 16.11 -36.16 -3.48
CA ASN A 228 15.22 -37.26 -3.82
C ASN A 228 15.81 -38.15 -4.91
N GLU A 229 16.49 -37.58 -5.92
CA GLU A 229 17.22 -38.32 -6.95
C GLU A 229 18.37 -39.16 -6.36
N VAL A 230 19.11 -38.61 -5.39
CA VAL A 230 20.18 -39.35 -4.68
C VAL A 230 19.64 -40.57 -3.94
N LYS A 231 18.39 -40.52 -3.47
CA LYS A 231 17.75 -41.65 -2.77
C LYS A 231 17.32 -42.79 -3.69
N HIS A 232 17.03 -42.53 -4.96
CA HIS A 232 16.64 -43.57 -5.93
C HIS A 232 17.84 -44.25 -6.62
N HIS A 233 19.05 -43.72 -6.43
CA HIS A 233 20.30 -44.25 -7.00
C HIS A 233 21.16 -45.03 -5.99
N HIS A 234 20.68 -45.24 -4.76
CA HIS A 234 21.26 -46.11 -3.73
C HIS A 234 20.30 -47.24 -3.37
#